data_AF-A0A9D9PNA7-F1
#
_entry.id   AF-A0A9D9PNA7-F1
#
_cell.length_a   1.000
_cell.length_b   1.000
_cell.length_c   1.000
_cell.angle_alpha   90.00
_cell.angle_beta   90.00
_cell.angle_gamma   90.00
#
_symmetry.space_group_name_H-M   'P 1'
#
loop_
_entity.id
_entity.type
_entity.pdbx_description
1 polymer ?
#
loop_
_entity_poly.entity_id
_entity_poly.type
_entity_poly.pdbx_seq_one_letter_code
_entity_poly.pdbx_strand_id
1 'polypeptide(L)'
;MDNETEELVNRALYKQIKSMNRAEMETFVRNVFAQGYQRAKEETHPIDYDSLRADLSKIKGIGENRLNEIMTVIDKHIAFNNDE
;
A
#
# COMPACT_ATOMS: atom_id res chain seq x y z
N MET A 1 10.30 -5.25 -21.36
CA MET A 1 9.49 -4.02 -21.43
C MET A 1 10.31 -2.95 -20.74
N ASP A 2 10.80 -2.03 -21.53
CA ASP A 2 11.86 -1.07 -21.20
C ASP A 2 11.34 -0.01 -20.21
N ASN A 3 11.76 -0.07 -18.94
CA ASN A 3 11.49 1.04 -18.02
C ASN A 3 12.52 1.23 -16.89
N GLU A 4 13.77 0.81 -17.09
CA GLU A 4 14.85 1.00 -16.11
C GLU A 4 15.62 2.33 -16.26
N THR A 5 15.23 3.23 -17.18
CA THR A 5 16.03 4.43 -17.49
C THR A 5 15.26 5.74 -17.54
N GLU A 6 14.07 5.85 -16.92
CA GLU A 6 13.48 7.16 -16.69
C GLU A 6 14.16 7.82 -15.48
N GLU A 7 14.93 8.87 -15.75
CA GLU A 7 15.53 9.70 -14.71
C GLU A 7 14.41 10.45 -13.97
N LEU A 8 13.92 9.88 -12.88
CA LEU A 8 12.83 10.43 -12.05
C LEU A 8 13.10 11.88 -11.63
N VAL A 9 14.37 12.24 -11.44
CA VAL A 9 14.83 13.60 -11.17
C VAL A 9 15.65 14.10 -12.34
N ASN A 10 14.97 14.52 -13.41
CA ASN A 10 15.64 15.13 -14.55
C ASN A 10 16.39 16.43 -14.17
N ARG A 11 17.29 16.86 -15.05
CA ARG A 11 18.15 18.05 -14.83
C ARG A 11 17.39 19.32 -14.45
N ALA A 12 16.17 19.53 -14.97
CA ALA A 12 15.37 20.71 -14.66
C ALA A 12 14.84 20.63 -13.22
N LEU A 13 14.27 19.49 -12.84
CA LEU A 13 13.78 19.24 -11.48
C LEU A 13 14.91 19.30 -10.44
N TYR A 14 16.07 18.72 -10.75
CA TYR A 14 17.25 18.81 -9.88
C TYR A 14 17.65 20.26 -9.59
N LYS A 15 17.71 21.11 -10.62
CA LYS A 15 18.04 22.53 -10.44
C LYS A 15 17.02 23.26 -9.58
N GLN A 16 15.74 22.96 -9.77
CA GLN A 16 14.66 23.53 -8.96
C GLN A 16 14.78 23.13 -7.49
N ILE A 17 14.99 21.85 -7.20
CA ILE A 17 15.20 21.35 -5.82
C ILE A 17 16.44 22.03 -5.21
N LYS A 18 17.53 22.12 -5.96
CA LYS A 18 18.78 22.74 -5.49
C LYS A 18 18.63 24.24 -5.16
N SER A 19 17.74 24.95 -5.85
CA SER A 19 17.52 26.39 -5.61
C SER A 19 16.58 26.71 -4.44
N MET A 20 15.93 25.69 -3.85
CA MET A 20 14.97 25.89 -2.77
C MET A 20 15.64 26.48 -1.53
N ASN A 21 15.00 27.47 -0.93
CA ASN A 21 15.34 27.94 0.41
C ASN A 21 14.86 26.95 1.48
N ARG A 22 15.23 27.19 2.75
CA ARG A 22 14.92 26.27 3.86
C ARG A 22 13.42 25.97 4.00
N ALA A 23 12.55 26.97 3.86
CA ALA A 23 11.11 26.79 4.01
C ALA A 23 10.54 25.96 2.84
N GLU A 24 10.96 26.28 1.61
CA GLU A 24 10.56 25.54 0.40
C GLU A 24 10.99 24.07 0.47
N MET A 25 12.22 23.82 0.93
CA MET A 25 12.75 22.46 1.10
C MET A 25 11.98 21.69 2.18
N GLU A 26 11.64 22.32 3.30
CA GLU A 26 10.84 21.68 4.35
C GLU A 26 9.46 21.27 3.81
N THR A 27 8.79 22.16 3.10
CA THR A 27 7.50 21.85 2.46
C THR A 27 7.64 20.74 1.43
N PHE A 28 8.69 20.76 0.60
CA PHE A 28 8.94 19.71 -0.40
C PHE A 28 9.06 18.32 0.26
N VAL A 29 9.90 18.18 1.29
CA VAL A 29 10.10 16.90 1.99
C VAL A 29 8.80 16.40 2.64
N ARG A 30 8.05 17.29 3.31
CA ARG A 30 6.75 16.94 3.90
C ARG A 30 5.77 16.43 2.84
N ASN A 31 5.73 17.07 1.68
CA ASN A 31 4.85 16.69 0.59
C ASN A 31 5.24 15.36 -0.06
N VAL A 32 6.54 15.10 -0.25
CA VAL A 32 7.02 13.79 -0.76
C VAL A 32 6.62 12.67 0.20
N PHE A 33 6.84 12.87 1.50
CA PHE A 33 6.44 11.91 2.52
C PHE A 33 4.92 11.69 2.53
N ALA A 34 4.13 12.76 2.54
CA ALA A 34 2.67 12.68 2.56
C ALA A 34 2.13 11.95 1.32
N GLN A 35 2.67 12.23 0.14
CA GLN A 35 2.30 11.53 -1.10
C GLN A 35 2.63 10.03 -1.02
N GLY A 36 3.82 9.68 -0.54
CA GLY A 36 4.21 8.29 -0.34
C GLY A 36 3.28 7.56 0.63
N TYR A 37 2.96 8.20 1.76
CA TYR A 37 2.03 7.64 2.75
C TYR A 37 0.60 7.49 2.20
N GLN A 38 0.09 8.49 1.49
CA GLN A 38 -1.25 8.42 0.88
C GLN A 38 -1.32 7.31 -0.15
N ARG A 39 -0.32 7.21 -1.02
CA ARG A 39 -0.23 6.15 -2.01
C ARG A 39 -0.15 4.77 -1.36
N ALA A 40 0.69 4.61 -0.34
CA ALA A 40 0.75 3.38 0.43
C ALA A 40 -0.61 3.04 1.06
N LYS A 41 -1.33 4.02 1.60
CA LYS A 41 -2.68 3.85 2.16
C LYS A 41 -3.75 3.51 1.10
N GLU A 42 -3.62 4.01 -0.12
CA GLU A 42 -4.51 3.67 -1.23
C GLU A 42 -4.20 2.29 -1.82
N GLU A 43 -2.93 1.90 -1.86
CA GLU A 43 -2.49 0.59 -2.36
C GLU A 43 -2.72 -0.51 -1.30
N THR A 44 -2.53 -0.19 -0.02
CA THR A 44 -2.94 -1.05 1.10
C THR A 44 -4.43 -0.84 1.37
N HIS A 45 -5.27 -1.70 0.81
CA HIS A 45 -6.64 -1.85 1.30
C HIS A 45 -6.58 -2.84 2.47
N PRO A 46 -6.52 -2.39 3.74
CA PRO A 46 -6.56 -3.30 4.87
C PRO A 46 -7.86 -4.10 4.79
N ILE A 47 -7.72 -5.41 4.63
CA ILE A 47 -8.86 -6.31 4.67
C ILE A 47 -9.28 -6.42 6.13
N ASP A 48 -10.50 -5.98 6.43
CA ASP A 48 -11.12 -6.25 7.72
C ASP A 48 -11.49 -7.73 7.81
N TYR A 49 -10.67 -8.48 8.54
CA TYR A 49 -10.81 -9.92 8.73
C TYR A 49 -12.10 -10.32 9.42
N ASP A 50 -12.60 -9.48 10.34
CA ASP A 50 -13.85 -9.76 11.05
C ASP A 50 -15.04 -9.60 10.11
N SER A 51 -15.07 -8.52 9.34
CA SER A 51 -16.10 -8.31 8.30
C SER A 51 -16.06 -9.39 7.22
N LEU A 52 -14.87 -9.75 6.74
CA LEU A 52 -14.69 -10.82 5.76
C LEU A 52 -15.23 -12.16 6.27
N ARG A 53 -14.88 -12.54 7.50
CA ARG A 53 -15.36 -13.77 8.14
C ARG A 53 -16.88 -13.74 8.34
N ALA A 54 -17.43 -12.61 8.78
CA ALA A 54 -18.86 -12.44 8.97
C ALA A 54 -19.62 -12.62 7.64
N ASP A 55 -19.13 -12.05 6.54
CA ASP A 55 -19.79 -12.19 5.24
C ASP A 55 -19.66 -13.59 4.66
N LEU A 56 -18.50 -14.24 4.80
CA LEU A 56 -18.32 -15.65 4.38
C LEU A 56 -19.23 -16.60 5.17
N SER A 57 -19.45 -16.35 6.47
CA SER A 57 -20.32 -17.18 7.31
C SER A 57 -21.80 -17.14 6.90
N LYS A 58 -22.23 -16.09 6.19
CA LYS A 58 -23.62 -15.96 5.68
C LYS A 58 -23.85 -16.77 4.40
N ILE A 59 -22.79 -17.27 3.75
CA ILE A 59 -22.90 -18.03 2.51
C ILE A 59 -23.46 -19.41 2.80
N LYS A 60 -24.59 -19.73 2.16
CA LYS A 60 -25.24 -21.03 2.30
C LYS A 60 -24.29 -22.16 1.90
N GLY A 61 -24.09 -23.12 2.81
CA GLY A 61 -23.20 -24.27 2.60
C GLY A 61 -21.80 -24.11 3.17
N ILE A 62 -21.45 -22.91 3.68
CA ILE A 62 -20.22 -22.69 4.44
C ILE A 62 -20.54 -22.79 5.93
N GLY A 63 -20.30 -23.97 6.51
CA GLY A 63 -20.30 -24.16 7.96
C GLY A 63 -18.96 -23.77 8.58
N GLU A 64 -18.90 -23.77 9.91
CA GLU A 64 -17.73 -23.31 10.69
C GLU A 64 -16.41 -23.97 10.28
N ASN A 65 -16.39 -25.30 10.09
CA ASN A 65 -15.17 -26.00 9.67
C ASN A 65 -14.66 -25.52 8.30
N ARG A 66 -15.56 -25.37 7.32
CA ARG A 66 -15.19 -24.90 5.98
C ARG A 66 -14.78 -23.43 6.01
N LEU A 67 -15.45 -22.61 6.83
CA LEU A 67 -15.08 -21.21 7.04
C LEU A 67 -13.67 -21.09 7.59
N ASN A 68 -13.31 -21.90 8.60
CA ASN A 68 -11.97 -21.91 9.18
C ASN A 68 -10.90 -22.30 8.15
N GLU A 69 -11.15 -23.35 7.35
CA GLU A 69 -10.25 -23.73 6.26
C GLU A 69 -10.03 -22.60 5.25
N ILE A 70 -11.10 -21.92 4.84
CA ILE A 70 -11.04 -20.79 3.89
C ILE A 70 -10.23 -19.64 4.48
N MET A 71 -10.48 -19.26 5.73
CA MET A 71 -9.72 -18.20 6.40
C MET A 71 -8.23 -18.54 6.49
N THR A 72 -7.87 -19.79 6.81
CA THR A 72 -6.46 -20.22 6.82
C THR A 72 -5.79 -20.12 5.45
N VAL A 73 -6.51 -20.45 4.37
CA VAL A 73 -5.98 -20.27 3.00
C VAL A 73 -5.77 -18.80 2.69
N ILE A 74 -6.73 -17.95 3.07
CA ILE A 74 -6.65 -16.49 2.88
C ILE A 74 -5.44 -15.92 3.65
N ASP A 75 -5.27 -16.29 4.92
CA ASP A 75 -4.11 -15.91 5.74
C ASP A 75 -2.79 -16.28 5.08
N LYS A 76 -2.68 -17.50 4.55
CA LYS A 76 -1.48 -17.95 3.85
C LYS A 76 -1.13 -17.09 2.63
N HIS A 77 -2.13 -16.54 1.93
CA HIS A 77 -1.92 -15.73 0.74
C HIS A 77 -1.75 -14.23 1.04
N ILE A 78 -2.22 -13.75 2.19
CA ILE A 78 -2.10 -12.34 2.61
C ILE A 78 -0.88 -12.11 3.50
N ALA A 79 -0.48 -13.08 4.34
CA ALA A 79 0.64 -12.94 5.27
C ALA A 79 2.02 -12.74 4.60
N PHE A 80 2.16 -13.00 3.30
CA PHE A 80 3.39 -12.69 2.55
C PHE A 80 3.63 -11.18 2.34
N ASN A 81 2.68 -10.31 2.71
CA ASN A 81 2.79 -8.88 2.51
C ASN A 81 3.16 -8.08 3.77
N ASN A 82 3.42 -8.72 4.92
CA ASN A 82 3.62 -8.04 6.20
C ASN A 82 4.97 -8.30 6.90
N ASP A 83 5.93 -8.96 6.23
CA ASP A 83 7.31 -9.08 6.73
C ASP A 83 8.22 -8.07 5.99
N GLU A 84 8.09 -6.78 6.34
CA GLU A 84 9.13 -5.76 6.19
C GLU A 84 9.26 -4.91 7.46
#